data_AF-A0A914L7V3-F1
#
_entry.id   AF-A0A914L7V3-F1
#
_cell.length_a   1.000
_cell.length_b   1.000
_cell.length_c   1.000
_cell.angle_alpha   90.00
_cell.angle_beta   90.00
_cell.angle_gamma   90.00
#
_symmetry.space_group_name_H-M   'P 1'
#
loop_
_entity.id
_entity.type
_entity.pdbx_description
1 polymer ?
#
loop_
_entity_poly.entity_id
_entity_poly.type
_entity_poly.pdbx_seq_one_letter_code
_entity_poly.pdbx_strand_id
1 'polypeptide(L)'
;MLPGSGKIPRLYCALIQIIPVGGSMNVFSLMLVIGADRMLAIFMPLWYSTRSDKHYLKIMYLASFWFPLLLLGFAIKKVIEDPFINVKCFATDWTATDDQNLIQSIILVLICLTSLCYILMFFKLLYEQWKGKATAQRKAIYRTLALIMAIQIGGYTLTSIAYNIVMRISSKFSEDDLQYITCAVNVMSSLSSSLEVPVLFVVSTEHRLAFKSEFSWLFRSSPQTDTNNIPNITSQINTNFVQKYQPPKINTLVN
;
A
#
# COMPACT_ATOMS: atom_id res chain seq x y z
N MET A 1 14.50 9.47 -6.08
CA MET A 1 14.68 10.60 -7.02
C MET A 1 16.15 10.97 -7.06
N LEU A 2 16.75 11.09 -8.25
CA LEU A 2 18.17 11.42 -8.41
C LEU A 2 18.34 12.95 -8.40
N PRO A 3 19.08 13.53 -7.45
CA PRO A 3 19.41 14.95 -7.50
C PRO A 3 20.43 15.21 -8.62
N GLY A 4 20.00 15.85 -9.70
CA GLY A 4 20.92 16.41 -10.70
C GLY A 4 21.41 17.77 -10.23
N SER A 5 22.73 17.95 -10.09
CA SER A 5 23.36 19.26 -9.80
C SER A 5 23.18 20.26 -10.95
N GLY A 6 22.88 19.78 -12.17
CA GLY A 6 22.61 20.62 -13.33
C GLY A 6 21.15 21.08 -13.43
N LYS A 7 20.95 22.32 -13.88
CA LYS A 7 19.65 22.75 -14.38
C LYS A 7 19.43 22.11 -15.76
N ILE A 8 18.32 21.42 -15.94
CA ILE A 8 17.92 20.82 -17.22
C ILE A 8 16.60 21.43 -17.69
N PRO A 9 16.29 21.38 -19.00
CA PRO A 9 15.00 21.88 -19.48
C PRO A 9 13.85 21.10 -18.82
N ARG A 10 12.80 21.82 -18.41
CA ARG A 10 11.64 21.29 -17.70
C ARG A 10 11.02 20.07 -18.38
N LEU A 11 10.97 20.04 -19.72
CA LEU A 11 10.46 18.90 -20.48
C LEU A 11 11.23 17.60 -20.19
N TYR A 12 12.56 17.63 -20.19
CA TYR A 12 13.38 16.46 -19.88
C TYR A 12 13.20 16.01 -18.43
N CYS A 13 13.13 16.98 -17.51
CA CYS A 13 12.86 16.64 -16.12
C CYS A 13 11.50 15.94 -15.96
N ALA A 14 10.45 16.45 -16.62
CA ALA A 14 9.12 15.86 -16.57
C ALA A 14 9.11 14.42 -17.11
N LEU A 15 9.80 14.13 -18.22
CA LEU A 15 9.92 12.77 -18.76
C LEU A 15 10.59 11.80 -17.78
N ILE A 16 11.61 12.26 -17.05
CA ILE A 16 12.31 11.43 -16.04
C ILE A 16 11.42 11.24 -14.80
N GLN A 17 10.67 12.27 -14.40
CA GLN A 17 9.88 12.26 -13.17
C GLN A 17 8.47 11.68 -13.33
N ILE A 18 7.96 11.53 -14.55
CA ILE A 18 6.57 11.10 -14.80
C ILE A 18 6.26 9.72 -14.19
N ILE A 19 7.19 8.76 -14.34
CA ILE A 19 7.05 7.40 -13.83
C ILE A 19 7.12 7.39 -12.30
N PRO A 20 8.17 7.93 -11.64
CA PRO A 20 8.24 7.89 -10.18
C PRO A 20 7.12 8.69 -9.51
N VAL A 21 6.75 9.87 -10.04
CA VAL A 21 5.66 10.65 -9.46
C VAL A 21 4.32 9.98 -9.71
N GLY A 22 4.04 9.53 -10.94
CA GLY A 22 2.81 8.80 -11.26
C GLY A 22 2.65 7.52 -10.43
N GLY A 23 3.74 6.76 -10.25
CA GLY A 23 3.78 5.59 -9.38
C GLY A 23 3.48 5.94 -7.92
N SER A 24 4.12 6.99 -7.39
CA SER A 24 3.86 7.46 -6.02
C SER A 24 2.41 7.91 -5.82
N MET A 25 1.82 8.61 -6.79
CA MET A 25 0.41 9.05 -6.70
C MET A 25 -0.56 7.88 -6.80
N ASN A 26 -0.23 6.87 -7.60
CA ASN A 26 -1.04 5.64 -7.69
C ASN A 26 -1.06 4.87 -6.36
N VAL A 27 0.04 4.86 -5.61
CA VAL A 27 0.09 4.23 -4.27
C VAL A 27 -0.96 4.82 -3.34
N PHE A 28 -1.10 6.15 -3.25
CA PHE A 28 -2.11 6.77 -2.40
C PHE A 28 -3.55 6.42 -2.83
N SER A 29 -3.81 6.40 -4.13
CA SER A 29 -5.13 6.01 -4.63
C SER A 29 -5.43 4.54 -4.37
N LEU A 30 -4.47 3.65 -4.62
CA LEU A 30 -4.58 2.22 -4.32
C LEU A 30 -4.80 1.95 -2.84
N MET A 31 -4.12 2.66 -1.95
CA MET A 31 -4.35 2.55 -0.51
C MET A 31 -5.78 2.89 -0.12
N LEU A 32 -6.36 3.96 -0.69
CA LEU A 32 -7.74 4.34 -0.43
C LEU A 32 -8.71 3.26 -0.93
N VAL A 33 -8.49 2.76 -2.15
CA VAL A 33 -9.30 1.71 -2.77
C VAL A 33 -9.24 0.41 -1.96
N ILE A 34 -8.04 -0.01 -1.52
CA ILE A 34 -7.86 -1.17 -0.63
C ILE A 34 -8.55 -0.93 0.71
N GLY A 35 -8.39 0.24 1.31
CA GLY A 35 -9.06 0.60 2.56
C GLY A 35 -10.59 0.54 2.46
N ALA A 36 -11.14 1.03 1.35
CA ALA A 36 -12.57 0.99 1.05
C ALA A 36 -13.07 -0.44 0.80
N ASP A 37 -12.35 -1.26 0.04
CA ASP A 37 -12.68 -2.68 -0.18
C ASP A 37 -12.75 -3.45 1.15
N ARG A 38 -11.74 -3.28 2.00
CA ARG A 38 -11.70 -3.91 3.32
C ARG A 38 -12.83 -3.43 4.22
N MET A 39 -13.13 -2.14 4.19
CA MET A 39 -14.26 -1.57 4.92
C MET A 39 -15.56 -2.24 4.46
N LEU A 40 -15.82 -2.35 3.16
CA LEU A 40 -17.01 -3.02 2.64
C LEU A 40 -17.09 -4.50 3.06
N ALA A 41 -15.97 -5.23 3.02
CA ALA A 41 -15.92 -6.62 3.46
C ALA A 41 -16.28 -6.79 4.95
N ILE A 42 -15.92 -5.82 5.79
CA ILE A 42 -16.17 -5.85 7.24
C ILE A 42 -17.60 -5.40 7.58
N PHE A 43 -18.06 -4.31 6.96
CA PHE A 43 -19.38 -3.75 7.25
C PHE A 43 -20.51 -4.53 6.56
N MET A 44 -20.25 -5.15 5.41
CA MET A 44 -21.26 -5.85 4.59
C MET A 44 -20.80 -7.27 4.20
N PRO A 45 -20.51 -8.16 5.18
CA PRO A 45 -19.92 -9.47 4.90
C PRO A 45 -20.83 -10.38 4.05
N LEU A 46 -22.16 -10.27 4.20
CA LEU A 46 -23.12 -11.05 3.41
C LEU A 46 -23.07 -10.65 1.93
N TRP A 47 -23.10 -9.34 1.65
CA TRP A 47 -23.02 -8.84 0.29
C TRP A 47 -21.67 -9.17 -0.36
N TYR A 48 -20.59 -9.01 0.41
CA TYR A 48 -19.24 -9.33 -0.05
C TYR A 48 -19.08 -10.82 -0.36
N SER A 49 -19.66 -11.70 0.46
CA SER A 49 -19.66 -13.16 0.25
C SER A 49 -20.42 -13.59 -1.00
N THR A 50 -21.55 -12.96 -1.31
CA THR A 50 -22.36 -13.31 -2.47
C THR A 50 -21.70 -12.84 -3.77
N ARG A 51 -20.91 -11.77 -3.69
CA ARG A 51 -20.26 -11.15 -4.85
C ARG A 51 -18.87 -11.76 -5.10
N SER A 52 -18.83 -12.99 -5.60
CA SER A 52 -17.59 -13.69 -6.01
C SER A 52 -16.96 -13.16 -7.31
N ASP A 53 -17.28 -11.92 -7.71
CA ASP A 53 -16.92 -11.41 -9.02
C ASP A 53 -15.55 -10.71 -9.02
N LYS A 54 -14.58 -11.37 -9.66
CA LYS A 54 -13.26 -10.81 -10.01
C LYS A 54 -13.36 -9.50 -10.81
N HIS A 55 -14.50 -9.22 -11.43
CA HIS A 55 -14.75 -8.00 -12.21
C HIS A 55 -14.77 -6.73 -11.35
N TYR A 56 -15.29 -6.80 -10.12
CA TYR A 56 -15.36 -5.64 -9.24
C TYR A 56 -13.96 -5.12 -8.88
N LEU A 57 -13.04 -6.04 -8.57
CA LEU A 57 -11.65 -5.70 -8.25
C LEU A 57 -10.96 -4.99 -9.44
N LYS A 58 -11.23 -5.43 -10.68
CA LYS A 58 -10.70 -4.77 -11.88
C LYS A 58 -11.22 -3.35 -12.02
N ILE A 59 -12.51 -3.12 -11.77
CA ILE A 59 -13.12 -1.78 -11.83
C ILE A 59 -12.53 -0.87 -10.76
N MET A 60 -12.39 -1.37 -9.53
CA MET A 60 -11.75 -0.63 -8.43
C MET A 60 -10.31 -0.26 -8.76
N TYR A 61 -9.54 -1.20 -9.32
CA TYR A 61 -8.18 -0.96 -9.75
C TYR A 61 -8.12 0.09 -10.88
N LEU A 62 -8.98 -0.02 -11.90
CA LEU A 62 -9.06 0.99 -12.97
C LEU A 62 -9.47 2.38 -12.43
N ALA A 63 -10.36 2.42 -11.44
CA ALA A 63 -10.74 3.66 -10.78
C ALA A 63 -9.56 4.32 -10.04
N SER A 64 -8.62 3.53 -9.51
CA SER A 64 -7.43 4.08 -8.84
C SER A 64 -6.49 4.80 -9.81
N PHE A 65 -6.49 4.45 -11.11
CA PHE A 65 -5.65 5.12 -12.12
C PHE A 65 -6.18 6.48 -12.54
N TRP A 66 -7.48 6.75 -12.38
CA TRP A 66 -8.04 8.05 -12.76
C TRP A 66 -7.40 9.21 -12.00
N PHE A 67 -7.09 9.00 -10.72
CA PHE A 67 -6.46 9.99 -9.87
C PHE A 67 -5.05 10.41 -10.34
N PRO A 68 -4.05 9.50 -10.47
CA PRO A 68 -2.73 9.86 -10.95
C PRO A 68 -2.76 10.38 -12.39
N LEU A 69 -3.65 9.87 -13.25
CA LEU A 69 -3.79 10.40 -14.63
C LEU A 69 -4.24 11.86 -14.64
N LEU A 70 -5.18 12.24 -13.78
CA LEU A 70 -5.66 13.62 -13.66
C LEU A 70 -4.54 14.55 -13.16
N LEU A 71 -3.76 14.13 -12.15
CA LEU A 71 -2.60 14.89 -11.68
C LEU A 71 -1.50 15.02 -12.74
N LEU A 72 -1.22 13.94 -13.47
CA LEU A 72 -0.27 13.96 -14.59
C LEU A 72 -0.73 14.90 -15.70
N GLY A 73 -2.03 14.95 -16.00
CA GLY A 73 -2.60 15.89 -16.97
C GLY A 73 -2.34 17.35 -16.58
N PHE A 74 -2.51 17.71 -15.31
CA PHE A 74 -2.19 19.06 -14.82
C PHE A 74 -0.70 19.37 -14.93
N ALA A 75 0.17 18.43 -14.55
CA ALA A 75 1.61 18.61 -14.66
C ALA A 75 2.06 18.78 -16.12
N ILE A 76 1.56 17.96 -17.05
CA ILE A 76 1.89 18.04 -18.47
C ILE A 76 1.43 19.38 -19.06
N LYS A 77 0.25 19.87 -18.70
CA LYS A 77 -0.23 21.19 -19.15
C LYS A 77 0.78 22.29 -18.80
N LYS A 78 1.34 22.28 -17.58
CA LYS A 78 2.36 23.24 -17.14
C LYS A 78 3.71 23.07 -17.83
N VAL A 79 4.08 21.84 -18.17
CA VAL A 79 5.30 21.57 -18.95
C VAL A 79 5.17 22.13 -20.38
N ILE A 80 3.98 22.08 -20.97
CA ILE A 80 3.71 22.60 -22.32
C ILE A 80 3.72 24.14 -22.35
N GLU A 81 3.27 24.80 -21.27
CA GLU A 81 3.29 26.27 -21.16
C GLU A 81 4.74 26.81 -21.25
N ASP A 82 5.71 26.14 -20.62
CA ASP A 82 7.12 26.58 -20.59
C ASP A 82 8.14 25.41 -20.66
N PRO A 83 8.35 24.79 -21.83
CA PRO A 83 9.13 23.54 -21.93
C PRO A 83 10.64 23.72 -21.75
N PHE A 84 11.17 24.92 -22.05
CA PHE A 84 12.60 25.21 -22.10
C PHE A 84 13.16 25.94 -20.87
N ILE A 85 12.35 26.16 -19.83
CA ILE A 85 12.85 26.73 -18.58
C ILE A 85 13.78 25.72 -17.91
N ASN A 86 14.98 26.19 -17.56
CA ASN A 86 15.99 25.42 -16.87
C ASN A 86 15.65 25.32 -15.38
N VAL A 87 15.26 24.12 -14.93
CA VAL A 87 14.85 23.83 -13.55
C VAL A 87 15.79 22.82 -12.90
N LYS A 88 15.89 22.84 -11.57
CA LYS A 88 16.46 21.70 -10.83
C LYS A 88 15.44 20.56 -10.91
N CYS A 89 15.89 19.33 -11.15
CA CYS A 89 14.96 18.25 -11.42
C CYS A 89 14.39 17.57 -10.16
N PHE A 90 13.70 18.34 -9.33
CA PHE A 90 12.99 17.87 -8.15
C PHE A 90 11.51 17.61 -8.42
N ALA A 91 10.90 16.76 -7.58
CA ALA A 91 9.46 16.46 -7.63
C ALA A 91 8.57 17.68 -7.49
N THR A 92 9.07 18.73 -6.84
CA THR A 92 8.34 19.97 -6.58
C THR A 92 8.47 20.95 -7.73
N ASP A 93 9.57 20.89 -8.49
CA ASP A 93 9.95 21.95 -9.43
C ASP A 93 9.33 21.77 -10.82
N TRP A 94 8.86 20.56 -11.12
CA TRP A 94 8.12 20.29 -12.36
C TRP A 94 6.65 20.76 -12.31
N THR A 95 6.10 20.91 -11.11
CA THR A 95 4.79 21.52 -10.85
C THR A 95 5.05 22.95 -10.43
N ALA A 96 4.50 23.95 -11.11
CA ALA A 96 4.69 25.34 -10.68
C ALA A 96 4.32 25.51 -9.19
N THR A 97 4.95 26.45 -8.49
CA THR A 97 4.78 26.65 -7.04
C THR A 97 3.33 26.79 -6.60
N ASP A 98 2.48 27.39 -7.44
CA ASP A 98 1.06 27.59 -7.14
C ASP A 98 0.27 26.27 -7.11
N ASP A 99 0.64 25.31 -7.97
CA ASP A 99 -0.01 24.01 -8.08
C ASP A 99 0.45 23.04 -6.97
N GLN A 100 1.62 23.29 -6.38
CA GLN A 100 2.17 22.44 -5.32
C GLN A 100 1.25 22.38 -4.10
N ASN A 101 0.69 23.51 -3.70
CA ASN A 101 -0.25 23.59 -2.58
C ASN A 101 -1.53 22.78 -2.85
N LEU A 102 -2.03 22.82 -4.08
CA LEU A 102 -3.20 22.06 -4.51
C LEU A 102 -2.91 20.55 -4.46
N ILE A 103 -1.81 20.11 -5.05
CA ILE A 103 -1.40 18.70 -5.06
C ILE A 103 -1.22 18.20 -3.62
N GLN A 104 -0.52 18.96 -2.77
CA GLN A 104 -0.32 18.61 -1.37
C GLN A 104 -1.65 18.51 -0.60
N SER A 105 -2.59 19.45 -0.85
CA SER A 105 -3.92 19.42 -0.24
C SER A 105 -4.73 18.20 -0.67
N ILE A 106 -4.67 17.84 -1.95
CA ILE A 106 -5.34 16.66 -2.50
C ILE A 106 -4.77 15.37 -1.87
N ILE A 107 -3.44 15.24 -1.79
CA ILE A 107 -2.78 14.09 -1.15
C ILE A 107 -3.19 14.00 0.32
N LEU A 108 -3.18 15.13 1.04
CA LEU A 108 -3.61 15.18 2.43
C LEU A 108 -5.06 14.69 2.59
N VAL A 109 -5.97 15.11 1.70
CA VAL A 109 -7.37 14.64 1.70
C VAL A 109 -7.44 13.13 1.49
N LEU A 110 -6.70 12.56 0.53
CA LEU A 110 -6.68 11.11 0.31
C LEU A 110 -6.17 10.35 1.53
N ILE A 111 -5.16 10.87 2.21
CA ILE A 111 -4.61 10.27 3.43
C ILE A 111 -5.61 10.35 4.58
N CYS A 112 -6.30 11.48 4.73
CA CYS A 112 -7.37 11.64 5.72
C CYS A 112 -8.52 10.67 5.46
N LEU A 113 -8.96 10.52 4.20
CA LEU A 113 -10.02 9.57 3.81
C LEU A 113 -9.60 8.13 4.07
N THR A 114 -8.37 7.77 3.70
CA THR A 114 -7.81 6.44 3.95
C THR A 114 -7.75 6.15 5.45
N SER A 115 -7.23 7.10 6.24
CA SER A 115 -7.18 7.01 7.70
C SER A 115 -8.56 6.88 8.32
N LEU A 116 -9.56 7.59 7.80
CA LEU A 116 -10.94 7.49 8.25
C LEU A 116 -11.51 6.08 8.02
N CYS A 117 -11.35 5.51 6.82
CA CYS A 117 -11.76 4.12 6.53
C CYS A 117 -11.17 3.14 7.56
N TYR A 118 -9.89 3.33 7.85
CA TYR A 118 -9.14 2.51 8.79
C TYR A 118 -9.57 2.67 10.25
N ILE A 119 -9.81 3.90 10.70
CA ILE A 119 -10.34 4.21 12.03
C ILE A 119 -11.73 3.56 12.20
N LEU A 120 -12.59 3.64 11.19
CA LEU A 120 -13.92 3.02 11.21
C LEU A 120 -13.83 1.48 11.29
N MET A 121 -12.92 0.87 10.52
CA MET A 121 -12.65 -0.57 10.62
C MET A 121 -12.15 -0.97 12.01
N PHE A 122 -11.28 -0.16 12.62
CA PHE A 122 -10.76 -0.39 13.97
C PHE A 122 -11.86 -0.32 15.03
N PHE A 123 -12.73 0.69 14.99
CA PHE A 123 -13.86 0.79 15.93
C PHE A 123 -14.84 -0.37 15.77
N LYS A 124 -15.13 -0.77 14.53
CA LYS A 124 -15.98 -1.93 14.24
C LYS A 124 -15.39 -3.22 14.82
N LEU A 125 -14.07 -3.39 14.74
CA LEU A 125 -13.38 -4.52 15.35
C LEU A 125 -13.50 -4.53 16.87
N LEU A 126 -13.20 -3.40 17.52
CA LEU A 126 -13.31 -3.28 18.98
C LEU A 126 -14.73 -3.62 19.44
N TYR A 127 -15.73 -3.17 18.69
CA TYR A 127 -17.13 -3.49 18.95
C TYR A 127 -17.43 -5.00 18.81
N GLU A 128 -16.92 -5.67 17.77
CA GLU A 128 -17.09 -7.13 17.60
C GLU A 128 -16.38 -7.95 18.68
N GLN A 129 -15.19 -7.49 19.12
CA GLN A 129 -14.44 -8.10 20.22
C GLN A 129 -15.19 -7.96 21.54
N TRP A 130 -15.72 -6.77 21.82
CA TRP A 130 -16.50 -6.52 23.03
C TRP A 130 -17.77 -7.38 23.09
N LYS A 131 -18.40 -7.66 21.93
CA LYS A 131 -19.53 -8.59 21.82
C LYS A 131 -19.15 -10.07 21.82
N GLY A 132 -17.87 -10.42 21.92
CA GLY A 132 -17.41 -11.82 21.88
C GLY A 132 -17.64 -12.53 20.55
N LYS A 133 -17.86 -11.80 19.45
CA LYS A 133 -18.12 -12.39 18.10
C LYS A 133 -16.87 -12.49 17.24
N ALA A 134 -15.72 -12.05 17.73
CA ALA A 134 -14.48 -12.02 16.96
C ALA A 134 -13.87 -13.42 16.81
N THR A 135 -13.80 -13.93 15.58
CA THR A 135 -13.07 -15.17 15.29
C THR A 135 -11.55 -14.94 15.36
N ALA A 136 -10.79 -15.97 15.75
CA ALA A 136 -9.33 -15.90 15.83
C ALA A 136 -8.68 -15.50 14.48
N GLN A 137 -9.22 -16.00 13.37
CA GLN A 137 -8.76 -15.67 12.02
C GLN A 137 -8.95 -14.18 11.71
N ARG A 138 -10.12 -13.61 12.02
CA ARG A 138 -10.36 -12.17 11.87
C ARG A 138 -9.33 -11.37 12.67
N LYS A 139 -9.10 -11.73 13.93
CA LYS A 139 -8.13 -11.03 14.80
C LYS A 139 -6.72 -11.00 14.20
N ALA A 140 -6.28 -12.08 13.55
CA ALA A 140 -4.99 -12.13 12.87
C ALA A 140 -4.93 -11.16 11.66
N ILE A 141 -5.96 -11.18 10.80
CA ILE A 141 -6.07 -10.27 9.64
C ILE A 141 -6.06 -8.80 10.10
N TYR A 142 -6.75 -8.48 11.19
CA TYR A 142 -6.74 -7.12 11.73
C TYR A 142 -5.39 -6.70 12.30
N ARG A 143 -4.67 -7.61 12.95
CA ARG A 143 -3.31 -7.31 13.45
C ARG A 143 -2.37 -6.95 12.32
N THR A 144 -2.42 -7.69 11.21
CA THR A 144 -1.64 -7.36 10.00
C THR A 144 -2.06 -6.02 9.42
N LEU A 145 -3.38 -5.75 9.33
CA LEU A 145 -3.90 -4.49 8.81
C LEU A 145 -3.45 -3.28 9.64
N ALA A 146 -3.58 -3.36 10.97
CA ALA A 146 -3.17 -2.29 11.88
C ALA A 146 -1.68 -1.99 11.79
N LEU A 147 -0.86 -3.01 11.55
CA LEU A 147 0.56 -2.84 11.37
C LEU A 147 0.89 -2.16 10.04
N ILE A 148 0.23 -2.53 8.93
CA ILE A 148 0.39 -1.86 7.63
C ILE A 148 0.03 -0.38 7.77
N MET A 149 -1.10 -0.07 8.41
CA MET A 149 -1.52 1.30 8.66
C MET A 149 -0.48 2.09 9.45
N ALA A 150 0.05 1.51 10.53
CA ALA A 150 1.03 2.17 11.38
C ALA A 150 2.30 2.53 10.58
N ILE A 151 2.73 1.65 9.67
CA ILE A 151 3.87 1.92 8.79
C ILE A 151 3.55 3.01 7.78
N GLN A 152 2.39 2.94 7.11
CA GLN A 152 2.03 3.87 6.04
C GLN A 152 1.73 5.28 6.59
N ILE A 153 0.79 5.38 7.54
CA ILE A 153 0.41 6.65 8.17
C ILE A 153 1.59 7.20 8.94
N GLY A 154 2.25 6.37 9.76
CA GLY A 154 3.41 6.79 10.55
C GLY A 154 4.56 7.26 9.67
N GLY A 155 4.89 6.52 8.61
CA GLY A 155 5.95 6.89 7.66
C GLY A 155 5.67 8.21 6.95
N TYR A 156 4.43 8.42 6.47
CA TYR A 156 4.05 9.66 5.81
C TYR A 156 4.01 10.85 6.79
N THR A 157 3.41 10.67 7.98
CA THR A 157 3.37 11.72 9.00
C THR A 157 4.78 12.10 9.44
N LEU A 158 5.66 11.13 9.66
CA LEU A 158 7.06 11.38 10.04
C LEU A 158 7.81 12.12 8.93
N THR A 159 7.63 11.73 7.67
CA THR A 159 8.21 12.44 6.51
C THR A 159 7.68 13.86 6.42
N SER A 160 6.38 14.07 6.63
CA SER A 160 5.74 15.39 6.58
C SER A 160 6.24 16.30 7.71
N ILE A 161 6.38 15.76 8.93
CA ILE A 161 6.95 16.49 10.07
C ILE A 161 8.41 16.86 9.77
N ALA A 162 9.21 15.90 9.28
CA ALA A 162 10.60 16.15 8.90
C ALA A 162 10.69 17.25 7.85
N TYR A 163 9.88 17.20 6.79
CA TYR A 163 9.84 18.23 5.76
C TYR A 163 9.47 19.61 6.32
N ASN A 164 8.45 19.69 7.19
CA ASN A 164 8.07 20.95 7.83
C ASN A 164 9.18 21.51 8.73
N ILE A 165 9.90 20.66 9.47
CA ILE A 165 11.05 21.08 10.27
C ILE A 165 12.14 21.64 9.37
N VAL A 166 12.49 20.93 8.29
CA VAL A 166 13.49 21.33 7.29
C VAL A 166 13.13 22.67 6.66
N MET A 167 11.86 22.88 6.28
CA MET A 167 11.39 24.14 5.73
C MET A 167 11.50 25.29 6.74
N ARG A 168 11.23 25.06 8.03
CA ARG A 168 11.36 26.09 9.08
C ARG A 168 12.80 26.51 9.37
N ILE A 169 13.74 25.58 9.23
CA ILE A 169 15.17 25.84 9.49
C ILE A 169 15.95 26.18 8.21
N SER A 170 15.31 26.15 7.05
CA SER A 170 15.92 26.31 5.72
C SER A 170 16.77 27.58 5.59
N SER A 171 16.40 28.67 6.26
CA SER A 171 17.15 29.93 6.25
C SER A 171 18.55 29.85 6.86
N LYS A 172 18.86 28.78 7.61
CA LYS A 172 20.17 28.56 8.25
C LYS A 172 21.11 27.68 7.43
N PHE A 173 20.62 27.04 6.38
CA PHE A 173 21.37 26.06 5.60
C PHE A 173 21.73 26.62 4.22
N SER A 174 22.85 26.14 3.67
CA SER A 174 23.14 26.38 2.25
C SER A 174 22.15 25.63 1.36
N GLU A 175 22.02 26.04 0.09
CA GLU A 175 21.16 25.32 -0.87
C GLU A 175 21.59 23.84 -1.02
N ASP A 176 22.89 23.58 -0.98
CA ASP A 176 23.45 22.23 -1.10
C ASP A 176 23.08 21.36 0.11
N ASP A 177 23.18 21.90 1.33
CA ASP A 177 22.77 21.20 2.55
C ASP A 177 21.27 20.86 2.52
N LEU A 178 20.43 21.83 2.11
CA LEU A 178 18.99 21.63 2.00
C LEU A 178 18.66 20.51 1.00
N GLN A 179 19.41 20.42 -0.09
CA GLN A 179 19.29 19.38 -1.10
C GLN A 179 19.67 17.99 -0.54
N TYR A 180 20.76 17.87 0.22
CA TYR A 180 21.14 16.61 0.87
C TYR A 180 20.10 16.17 1.90
N ILE A 181 19.62 17.11 2.72
CA ILE A 181 18.60 16.83 3.74
C ILE A 181 17.29 16.37 3.08
N THR A 182 16.83 17.08 2.05
CA THR A 182 15.61 16.73 1.31
C THR A 182 15.75 15.36 0.63
N CYS A 183 16.93 15.06 0.08
CA CYS A 183 17.24 13.74 -0.47
C CYS A 183 17.12 12.65 0.60
N ALA A 184 17.71 12.86 1.78
CA ALA A 184 17.64 11.91 2.89
C ALA A 184 16.19 11.66 3.35
N VAL A 185 15.39 12.72 3.48
CA VAL A 185 13.94 12.62 3.81
C VAL A 185 13.19 11.81 2.75
N ASN A 186 13.46 12.06 1.47
CA ASN A 186 12.84 11.31 0.37
C ASN A 186 13.26 9.84 0.33
N VAL A 187 14.52 9.52 0.63
CA VAL A 187 15.01 8.14 0.76
C VAL A 187 14.31 7.43 1.91
N MET A 188 14.20 8.08 3.08
CA MET A 188 13.49 7.52 4.23
C MET A 188 12.01 7.28 3.94
N SER A 189 11.35 8.21 3.24
CA SER A 189 9.97 8.06 2.79
C SER A 189 9.81 6.86 1.85
N SER A 190 10.70 6.74 0.85
CA SER A 190 10.70 5.63 -0.12
C SER A 190 10.97 4.28 0.56
N LEU A 191 11.87 4.26 1.54
CA LEU A 191 12.18 3.09 2.34
C LEU A 191 10.95 2.67 3.15
N SER A 192 10.23 3.61 3.75
CA SER A 192 9.00 3.32 4.50
C SER A 192 7.95 2.63 3.63
N SER A 193 7.78 3.04 2.37
CA SER A 193 6.88 2.35 1.44
C SER A 193 7.40 0.96 1.05
N SER A 194 8.71 0.80 0.90
CA SER A 194 9.33 -0.48 0.52
C SER A 194 9.29 -1.53 1.63
N LEU A 195 9.30 -1.09 2.89
CA LEU A 195 9.24 -1.97 4.07
C LEU A 195 7.88 -2.64 4.28
N GLU A 196 6.83 -2.20 3.58
CA GLU A 196 5.51 -2.82 3.68
C GLU A 196 5.55 -4.32 3.31
N VAL A 197 6.23 -4.67 2.21
CA VAL A 197 6.26 -6.05 1.71
C VAL A 197 7.03 -6.99 2.64
N PRO A 198 8.28 -6.68 3.07
CA PRO A 198 8.99 -7.51 4.04
C PRO A 198 8.23 -7.67 5.35
N VAL A 199 7.61 -6.59 5.85
CA VAL A 199 6.91 -6.65 7.13
C VAL A 199 5.62 -7.48 7.02
N LEU A 200 4.89 -7.36 5.91
CA LEU A 200 3.76 -8.24 5.60
C LEU A 200 4.17 -9.70 5.56
N PHE A 201 5.31 -10.00 4.94
CA PHE A 201 5.84 -11.36 4.90
C PHE A 201 6.22 -11.88 6.29
N VAL A 202 6.81 -11.06 7.16
CA VAL A 202 7.17 -11.49 8.53
C VAL A 202 5.92 -11.73 9.38
N VAL A 203 4.89 -10.90 9.25
CA VAL A 203 3.73 -10.90 10.16
C VAL A 203 2.59 -11.81 9.70
N SER A 204 2.37 -11.96 8.39
CA SER A 204 1.24 -12.73 7.85
C SER A 204 1.66 -14.13 7.39
N THR A 205 1.17 -15.16 8.09
CA THR A 205 1.32 -16.57 7.68
C THR A 205 0.73 -16.84 6.30
N GLU A 206 -0.43 -16.23 6.00
CA GLU A 206 -1.12 -16.41 4.73
C GLU A 206 -0.29 -15.85 3.57
N HIS A 207 0.30 -14.65 3.74
CA HIS A 207 1.21 -14.10 2.73
C HIS A 207 2.47 -14.95 2.55
N ARG A 208 3.04 -15.52 3.62
CA ARG A 208 4.17 -16.44 3.48
C ARG A 208 3.81 -17.68 2.68
N LEU A 209 2.64 -18.26 2.93
CA LEU A 209 2.18 -19.44 2.21
C LEU A 209 1.93 -19.12 0.73
N ALA A 210 1.27 -18.00 0.43
CA ALA A 210 1.05 -17.53 -0.93
C ALA A 210 2.38 -17.20 -1.64
N PHE A 211 3.30 -16.52 -0.96
CA PHE A 211 4.63 -16.23 -1.51
C PHE A 211 5.40 -17.51 -1.79
N LYS A 212 5.37 -18.48 -0.87
CA LYS A 212 6.03 -19.78 -1.06
C LYS A 212 5.39 -20.58 -2.20
N SER A 213 4.09 -20.48 -2.44
CA SER A 213 3.45 -21.17 -3.57
C SER A 213 3.85 -20.56 -4.90
N GLU A 214 3.80 -19.22 -5.02
CA GLU A 214 4.15 -18.49 -6.25
C GLU A 214 5.65 -18.60 -6.57
N PHE A 215 6.49 -18.47 -5.55
CA PHE A 215 7.96 -18.52 -5.68
C PHE A 215 8.54 -19.87 -5.31
N SER A 216 7.75 -20.94 -5.37
CA SER A 216 8.19 -22.31 -5.03
C SER A 216 9.44 -22.73 -5.81
N TRP A 217 9.59 -22.25 -7.04
CA TRP A 217 10.76 -22.49 -7.89
C TRP A 217 12.06 -21.88 -7.32
N LEU A 218 12.00 -20.72 -6.65
CA LEU A 218 13.17 -20.09 -5.99
C LEU A 218 13.65 -20.90 -4.79
N PHE A 219 12.72 -21.59 -4.10
CA PHE A 219 13.01 -22.41 -2.93
C PHE A 219 13.25 -23.89 -3.27
N ARG A 220 13.15 -24.25 -4.55
CA ARG A 220 13.32 -25.63 -5.04
C ARG A 220 14.77 -26.09 -5.11
N SER A 221 15.70 -25.25 -4.70
CA SER A 221 17.15 -25.48 -4.71
C SER A 221 17.66 -26.37 -3.58
N SER A 222 16.77 -26.88 -2.70
CA SER A 222 17.13 -28.04 -1.89
C SER A 222 16.74 -29.30 -2.67
N PRO A 223 17.70 -30.08 -3.19
CA PRO A 223 17.39 -31.40 -3.71
C PRO A 223 16.68 -32.14 -2.58
N GLN A 224 15.42 -32.50 -2.80
CA GLN A 224 14.77 -33.49 -1.94
C GLN A 224 15.65 -34.72 -2.07
N THR A 225 16.51 -34.94 -1.07
CA THR A 225 17.19 -36.21 -0.91
C THR A 225 16.09 -37.24 -0.92
N ASP A 226 16.04 -38.04 -1.99
CA ASP A 226 15.05 -39.08 -2.15
C ASP A 226 15.13 -40.00 -0.94
N THR A 227 14.25 -39.77 0.03
CA THR A 227 13.99 -40.65 1.18
C THR A 227 13.27 -41.91 0.69
N ASN A 228 13.82 -42.57 -0.33
CA ASN A 228 13.31 -43.79 -0.93
C ASN A 228 13.48 -45.04 -0.03
N ASN A 229 13.83 -44.88 1.25
CA ASN A 229 14.02 -46.00 2.19
C ASN A 229 13.36 -45.75 3.57
N ILE A 230 12.15 -45.20 3.63
CA ILE A 230 11.34 -45.28 4.88
C ILE A 230 10.30 -46.38 4.71
N PRO A 231 10.40 -47.50 5.45
CA PRO A 231 9.47 -48.63 5.37
C PRO A 231 8.05 -48.23 5.80
N ASN A 232 7.09 -48.80 5.09
CA ASN A 232 5.64 -48.75 5.32
C ASN A 232 5.26 -48.94 6.80
N ILE A 233 5.02 -47.85 7.55
CA ILE A 233 4.36 -47.88 8.86
C ILE A 233 3.37 -46.70 8.95
N THR A 234 2.41 -46.61 8.03
CA THR A 234 1.38 -45.55 8.12
C THR A 234 0.02 -45.98 7.59
N SER A 235 -0.52 -47.10 8.08
CA SER A 235 -1.91 -47.49 7.83
C SER A 235 -2.89 -47.14 8.98
N GLN A 236 -2.49 -46.40 10.03
CA GLN A 236 -3.35 -46.21 11.21
C GLN A 236 -3.65 -44.78 11.68
N ILE A 237 -3.12 -43.70 11.09
CA ILE A 237 -3.27 -42.33 11.67
C ILE A 237 -4.24 -41.41 10.90
N ASN A 238 -4.70 -41.79 9.70
CA ASN A 238 -5.37 -40.84 8.78
C ASN A 238 -6.91 -40.72 8.86
N THR A 239 -7.58 -41.25 9.89
CA THR A 239 -9.04 -41.07 10.02
C THR A 239 -9.49 -39.84 10.81
N ASN A 240 -8.60 -39.14 11.52
CA ASN A 240 -9.03 -38.10 12.49
C ASN A 240 -8.88 -36.63 12.04
N PHE A 241 -8.20 -36.31 10.93
CA PHE A 241 -7.91 -34.92 10.58
C PHE A 241 -8.79 -34.30 9.47
N VAL A 242 -9.58 -35.08 8.75
CA VAL A 242 -10.42 -34.58 7.62
C VAL A 242 -11.79 -34.06 8.07
N GLN A 243 -12.17 -34.21 9.35
CA GLN A 243 -13.55 -33.97 9.78
C GLN A 243 -13.91 -32.54 10.24
N LYS A 244 -13.00 -31.55 10.11
CA LYS A 244 -13.21 -30.22 10.74
C LYS A 244 -13.72 -29.08 9.86
N TYR A 245 -14.09 -29.34 8.60
CA TYR A 245 -14.81 -28.37 7.77
C TYR A 245 -16.03 -29.03 7.10
N GLN A 246 -17.03 -29.40 7.90
CA GLN A 246 -18.39 -29.55 7.39
C GLN A 246 -19.11 -28.19 7.49
N PRO A 247 -19.59 -27.60 6.39
CA PRO A 247 -20.46 -26.44 6.46
C PRO A 247 -21.74 -26.82 7.22
N PRO A 248 -22.30 -25.91 8.05
CA PRO A 248 -23.53 -26.18 8.79
C PRO A 248 -24.65 -26.50 7.80
N LYS A 249 -25.29 -27.67 7.97
CA LYS A 249 -26.54 -28.00 7.29
C LYS A 249 -27.58 -26.98 7.72
N ILE A 250 -27.98 -26.11 6.79
CA ILE A 250 -29.13 -25.23 6.96
C ILE A 250 -30.36 -26.14 6.94
N ASN A 251 -30.92 -26.43 8.12
CA ASN A 251 -32.23 -27.04 8.21
C ASN A 251 -33.26 -25.98 7.77
N THR A 252 -33.69 -26.07 6.52
CA THR A 252 -34.91 -25.42 6.05
C THR A 252 -36.09 -25.99 6.82
N LEU A 253 -36.51 -25.28 7.86
CA LEU A 253 -37.83 -25.43 8.47
C LEU A 253 -38.85 -24.92 7.45
N VAL A 254 -39.47 -25.85 6.73
CA VAL A 254 -40.72 -25.64 6.02
C VAL A 254 -41.83 -25.77 7.06
N ASN A 255 -42.52 -24.68 7.34
CA ASN A 255 -43.86 -24.63 7.93
C ASN A 255 -44.71 -23.71 7.05
#